data_AF-A0AAE1KKC6-F1
#
_entry.id   AF-A0AAE1KKC6-F1
#
_cell.length_a   1.000
_cell.length_b   1.000
_cell.length_c   1.000
_cell.angle_alpha   90.00
_cell.angle_beta   90.00
_cell.angle_gamma   90.00
#
_symmetry.space_group_name_H-M   'P 1'
#
loop_
_entity.id
_entity.type
_entity.pdbx_description
1 polymer ?
#
loop_
_entity_poly.entity_id
_entity_poly.type
_entity_poly.pdbx_seq_one_letter_code
_entity_poly.pdbx_strand_id
1 'polypeptide(L)'
;MLVDFEVIGWSSWIVSPKSYNAYQCVGQCQFPLGQNLNPTNHATVQSIMNNSGHSPGVQRPCCVPATYGNLSLLFYDSDENVVLKQYDQMVATQCGCH
;
A
#
# COMPACT_ATOMS: atom_id res chain seq x y z
N MET A 1 -5.35 -5.01 7.63
CA MET A 1 -4.17 -5.91 7.61
C MET A 1 -3.29 -5.52 8.78
N LEU A 2 -3.14 -6.42 9.74
CA LEU A 2 -2.22 -6.25 10.87
C LEU A 2 -0.89 -6.89 10.48
N VAL A 3 0.21 -6.18 10.67
CA VAL A 3 1.56 -6.70 10.55
C VAL A 3 2.08 -6.97 11.95
N ASP A 4 2.43 -8.22 12.22
CA ASP A 4 3.05 -8.64 13.45
C ASP A 4 4.54 -8.90 13.18
N PHE A 5 5.42 -8.19 13.90
CA PHE A 5 6.86 -8.28 13.68
C PHE A 5 7.44 -9.61 14.13
N GLU A 6 6.79 -10.34 15.04
CA GLU A 6 7.19 -11.70 15.38
C GLU A 6 6.90 -12.66 14.23
N VAL A 7 5.72 -12.55 13.62
CA VAL A 7 5.30 -13.42 12.51
C VAL A 7 6.19 -13.24 11.27
N ILE A 8 6.66 -12.03 10.99
CA ILE A 8 7.56 -11.77 9.85
C ILE A 8 9.06 -11.90 10.21
N GLY A 9 9.38 -12.35 11.43
CA GLY A 9 10.75 -12.64 11.85
C GLY A 9 11.61 -11.41 12.17
N TRP A 10 10.97 -10.27 12.48
CA TRP A 10 11.63 -9.01 12.79
C TRP A 10 11.64 -8.67 14.29
N SER A 11 11.04 -9.52 15.13
CA SER A 11 10.97 -9.32 16.58
C SER A 11 12.33 -9.30 17.28
N SER A 12 13.38 -9.84 16.68
CA SER A 12 14.74 -9.86 17.24
C SER A 12 15.39 -8.47 17.25
N TRP A 13 15.06 -7.61 16.29
CA TRP A 13 15.64 -6.28 16.18
C TRP A 13 14.62 -5.16 16.41
N ILE A 14 13.32 -5.39 16.20
CA ILE A 14 12.26 -4.41 16.55
C ILE A 14 11.85 -4.54 18.02
N VAL A 15 12.11 -3.47 18.77
CA VAL A 15 11.72 -3.34 20.18
C VAL A 15 10.25 -2.93 20.28
N SER A 16 9.83 -1.89 19.58
CA SER A 16 8.46 -1.35 19.63
C SER A 16 8.05 -0.61 18.34
N PRO A 17 6.76 -0.66 17.93
CA PRO A 17 5.71 -1.53 18.47
C PRO A 17 5.95 -3.00 18.10
N LYS A 18 5.22 -3.94 18.72
CA LYS A 18 5.29 -5.37 18.37
C LYS A 18 4.47 -5.74 17.13
N SER A 19 3.42 -4.97 16.87
CA SER A 19 2.60 -5.07 15.67
C SER A 19 2.01 -3.70 15.32
N TYR A 20 1.56 -3.54 14.08
CA TYR A 20 0.88 -2.33 13.65
C TYR A 20 -0.11 -2.60 12.52
N ASN A 21 -1.14 -1.76 12.40
CA ASN A 21 -2.10 -1.84 11.30
C ASN A 21 -1.53 -1.15 10.06
N ALA A 22 -0.96 -1.94 9.13
CA ALA A 22 -0.49 -1.44 7.84
C ALA A 22 -1.63 -1.13 6.86
N TYR A 23 -2.79 -1.77 7.07
CA TYR A 23 -3.92 -1.79 6.11
C TYR A 23 -3.51 -2.29 4.72
N GLN A 24 -4.49 -2.48 3.84
CA GLN A 24 -4.25 -2.93 2.47
C GLN A 24 -5.36 -2.44 1.57
N CYS A 25 -5.03 -2.19 0.31
CA CYS A 25 -6.00 -1.85 -0.72
C CYS A 25 -6.44 -3.12 -1.43
N VAL A 26 -7.76 -3.37 -1.41
CA VAL A 26 -8.38 -4.52 -2.06
C VAL A 26 -9.65 -4.04 -2.75
N GLY A 27 -9.83 -4.43 -4.00
CA GLY A 27 -10.98 -4.02 -4.79
C GLY A 27 -10.70 -4.10 -6.29
N GLN A 28 -11.71 -3.82 -7.10
CA GLN A 28 -11.60 -3.82 -8.55
C GLN A 28 -11.78 -2.41 -9.10
N CYS A 29 -10.89 -2.01 -10.01
CA CYS A 29 -10.97 -0.75 -10.75
C CYS A 29 -11.68 -0.98 -12.08
N GLN A 30 -13.01 -1.14 -12.03
CA GLN A 30 -13.84 -1.37 -13.21
C GLN A 30 -14.30 -0.06 -13.85
N PHE A 31 -14.40 -0.04 -15.17
CA PHE A 31 -15.02 1.06 -15.89
C PHE A 31 -16.54 1.13 -15.60
N PRO A 32 -17.14 2.32 -15.43
CA PRO A 32 -16.49 3.64 -15.38
C PRO A 32 -15.82 3.91 -14.02
N LEU A 33 -14.61 4.47 -14.05
CA LEU A 33 -13.92 4.91 -12.84
C LEU A 33 -14.51 6.22 -12.32
N GLY A 34 -15.15 6.18 -11.16
CA GLY A 34 -15.60 7.37 -10.44
C GLY A 34 -14.43 8.17 -9.86
N GLN A 35 -14.59 9.49 -9.72
CA GLN A 35 -13.58 10.39 -9.15
C GLN A 35 -13.22 10.04 -7.70
N ASN A 36 -14.12 9.39 -6.96
CA ASN A 36 -13.89 8.87 -5.61
C ASN A 36 -12.84 7.74 -5.55
N LEU A 37 -12.49 7.14 -6.69
CA LEU A 37 -11.42 6.14 -6.80
C LEU A 37 -10.07 6.78 -7.13
N ASN A 38 -9.97 8.12 -7.14
CA ASN A 38 -8.77 8.89 -7.44
C ASN A 38 -7.98 8.38 -8.66
N PRO A 39 -8.62 8.15 -9.82
CA PRO A 39 -7.92 7.56 -10.95
C PRO A 39 -6.90 8.54 -11.53
N THR A 40 -5.76 8.03 -11.99
CA THR A 40 -4.90 8.81 -12.89
C THR A 40 -5.55 8.91 -14.27
N ASN A 41 -5.10 9.87 -15.08
CA ASN A 41 -5.50 9.94 -16.48
C ASN A 41 -5.20 8.63 -17.21
N HIS A 42 -4.05 8.00 -16.93
CA HIS A 42 -3.68 6.70 -17.49
C HIS A 42 -4.65 5.59 -17.07
N ALA A 43 -4.96 5.47 -15.78
CA ALA A 43 -5.91 4.47 -15.28
C ALA A 43 -7.31 4.66 -15.89
N THR A 44 -7.73 5.91 -16.09
CA THR A 44 -8.99 6.24 -16.77
C THR A 44 -9.01 5.68 -18.19
N VAL A 45 -8.00 6.00 -19.01
CA VAL A 45 -7.89 5.49 -20.39
C VAL A 45 -7.75 3.97 -20.41
N GLN A 46 -6.93 3.40 -19.53
CA GLN A 46 -6.74 1.95 -19.42
C GLN A 46 -8.04 1.22 -19.09
N SER A 47 -8.87 1.77 -18.18
CA SER A 47 -10.17 1.18 -17.86
C SER A 47 -11.14 1.18 -19.06
N ILE A 48 -11.12 2.24 -19.87
CA ILE A 48 -11.90 2.32 -21.12
C ILE A 48 -11.40 1.26 -22.11
N MET A 49 -10.09 1.17 -22.32
CA MET A 49 -9.48 0.21 -23.24
C MET A 49 -9.79 -1.23 -22.83
N ASN A 50 -9.62 -1.57 -21.55
CA ASN A 50 -9.99 -2.87 -21.00
C ASN A 50 -11.48 -3.18 -21.22
N ASN A 51 -12.38 -2.23 -20.97
CA ASN A 51 -13.82 -2.42 -21.10
C ASN A 51 -14.31 -2.50 -22.55
N SER A 52 -13.62 -1.83 -23.48
CA SER A 52 -14.00 -1.80 -24.90
C SER A 52 -13.90 -3.16 -25.58
N GLY A 53 -13.10 -4.10 -25.07
CA GLY A 53 -12.85 -5.41 -25.67
C GLY A 53 -12.05 -5.38 -26.99
N HIS A 54 -11.67 -4.19 -27.49
CA HIS A 54 -10.95 -4.03 -28.76
C HIS A 54 -9.43 -4.24 -28.64
N SER A 55 -8.91 -4.31 -27.41
CA SER A 55 -7.49 -4.56 -27.15
C SER A 55 -7.35 -5.75 -26.21
N PRO A 56 -7.32 -6.98 -26.77
CA PRO A 56 -7.12 -8.19 -25.99
C PRO A 56 -5.82 -8.08 -25.18
N GLY A 57 -5.90 -8.41 -23.89
CA GLY A 57 -4.73 -8.40 -23.00
C GLY A 57 -4.51 -7.12 -22.21
N VAL A 58 -5.22 -6.01 -22.50
CA VAL A 58 -5.20 -4.84 -21.62
C VAL A 58 -5.87 -5.21 -20.30
N GLN A 59 -5.12 -5.14 -19.20
CA GLN A 59 -5.65 -5.41 -17.86
C GLN A 59 -6.35 -4.17 -17.29
N ARG A 60 -7.20 -4.38 -16.28
CA ARG A 60 -7.76 -3.29 -15.48
C ARG A 60 -6.65 -2.56 -14.69
N PRO A 61 -6.83 -1.28 -14.35
CA PRO A 61 -5.98 -0.61 -13.38
C PRO A 61 -5.96 -1.35 -12.03
N CYS A 62 -4.91 -1.15 -11.25
CA CYS A 62 -4.76 -1.81 -9.96
C CYS A 62 -5.31 -0.94 -8.83
N CYS A 63 -5.97 -1.58 -7.85
CA CYS A 63 -6.34 -0.93 -6.60
C CYS A 63 -5.12 -0.93 -5.67
N VAL A 64 -4.48 0.23 -5.50
CA VAL A 64 -3.23 0.37 -4.75
C VAL A 64 -3.32 1.53 -3.75
N PRO A 65 -2.47 1.58 -2.72
CA PRO A 65 -2.43 2.74 -1.83
C PRO A 65 -2.00 4.00 -2.60
N ALA A 66 -2.82 5.04 -2.49
CA ALA A 66 -2.60 6.35 -3.12
C ALA A 66 -1.95 7.33 -2.14
N THR A 67 -2.27 7.21 -0.84
CA THR A 67 -1.63 7.98 0.23
C THR A 67 -1.25 7.06 1.37
N TYR A 68 -0.24 7.50 2.13
CA TYR A 68 0.36 6.70 3.16
C TYR A 68 0.56 7.50 4.45
N GLY A 69 0.54 6.79 5.57
CA GLY A 69 1.00 7.25 6.88
C GLY A 69 2.34 6.64 7.24
N ASN A 70 3.00 7.27 8.21
CA ASN A 70 4.33 6.91 8.69
C ASN A 70 4.24 6.02 9.94
N LEU A 71 5.32 5.31 10.25
CA LEU A 71 5.44 4.50 11.46
C LEU A 71 6.76 4.80 12.18
N SER A 72 6.69 5.12 13.47
CA SER A 72 7.89 5.21 14.30
C SER A 72 8.24 3.84 14.86
N LEU A 73 9.49 3.41 14.65
CA LEU A 73 10.04 2.16 15.14
C LEU A 73 11.15 2.45 16.15
N LEU A 74 11.11 1.76 17.28
CA LEU A 74 12.22 1.59 18.20
C LEU A 74 12.86 0.24 17.90
N PHE A 75 14.15 0.22 17.54
CA PHE A 75 14.84 -0.99 17.11
C PHE A 75 16.33 -0.97 17.46
N TYR A 76 16.97 -2.13 17.42
CA TYR A 76 18.42 -2.26 17.51
C TYR A 76 19.04 -2.11 16.12
N ASP A 77 20.00 -1.20 15.95
CA ASP A 77 20.77 -1.08 14.72
C ASP A 77 21.90 -2.12 14.62
N SER A 78 22.72 -2.04 13.57
CA SER A 78 23.83 -2.99 13.34
C SER A 78 24.92 -2.97 14.42
N ASP A 79 25.00 -1.88 15.19
CA ASP A 79 25.98 -1.69 16.25
C ASP A 79 25.34 -1.95 17.64
N GLU A 80 24.17 -2.59 17.67
CA GLU A 80 23.36 -2.88 18.87
C GLU A 80 22.87 -1.64 19.63
N ASN A 81 22.88 -0.46 19.00
CA ASN A 81 22.33 0.74 19.61
C ASN A 81 20.81 0.75 19.52
N VAL A 82 20.16 1.31 20.54
CA VAL A 82 18.72 1.54 20.54
C VAL A 82 18.41 2.81 19.74
N VAL A 83 17.72 2.67 18.61
CA VAL A 83 17.39 3.76 17.69
C VAL A 83 15.87 3.93 17.60
N LEU A 84 15.41 5.18 17.74
CA LEU A 84 14.05 5.59 17.41
C LEU A 84 14.06 6.29 16.04
N LYS A 85 13.36 5.73 15.06
CA LYS A 85 13.28 6.30 13.71
C LYS A 85 11.86 6.25 13.15
N GLN A 86 11.50 7.28 12.41
CA GLN A 86 10.27 7.29 11.61
C GLN A 86 10.54 6.73 10.21
N TYR A 87 9.74 5.76 9.81
CA TYR A 87 9.72 5.18 8.47
C TYR A 87 8.48 5.68 7.74
N ASP A 88 8.71 6.27 6.56
CA ASP A 88 7.65 6.76 5.70
C ASP A 88 6.93 5.60 4.99
N GLN A 89 5.69 5.86 4.58
CA GLN A 89 4.91 4.96 3.72
C GLN A 89 4.60 3.57 4.28
N MET A 90 4.55 3.43 5.60
CA MET A 90 4.34 2.14 6.27
C MET A 90 2.86 1.75 6.41
N VAL A 91 1.94 2.71 6.35
CA VAL A 91 0.50 2.53 6.57
C VAL A 91 -0.28 3.04 5.36
N ALA A 92 -1.09 2.20 4.70
CA ALA A 92 -2.00 2.68 3.66
C ALA A 92 -3.15 3.47 4.29
N THR A 93 -3.30 4.74 3.91
CA THR A 93 -4.35 5.63 4.47
C THR A 93 -5.49 5.89 3.49
N GLN A 94 -5.22 5.83 2.19
CA GLN A 94 -6.24 5.91 1.14
C GLN A 94 -5.84 5.04 -0.05
N CYS A 95 -6.84 4.46 -0.73
CA CYS A 95 -6.64 3.68 -1.94
C CYS A 95 -7.02 4.49 -3.19
N GLY A 96 -6.44 4.13 -4.33
CA GLY A 96 -6.76 4.68 -5.64
C GLY A 96 -6.63 3.63 -6.74
N CYS A 97 -7.16 3.97 -7.92
CA CYS A 97 -7.02 3.18 -9.13
C CYS A 97 -5.90 3.76 -10.01
N HIS A 98 -4.78 3.05 -10.09
CA HIS A 98 -3.58 3.52 -10.79
C HIS A 98 -3.12 2.52 -11.85
#